data_AF-A0A164I223-F1
#
_entry.id   AF-A0A164I223-F1
#
_cell.length_a   1.000
_cell.length_b   1.000
_cell.length_c   1.000
_cell.angle_alpha   90.00
_cell.angle_beta   90.00
_cell.angle_gamma   90.00
#
_symmetry.space_group_name_H-M   'P 1'
#
loop_
_entity.id
_entity.type
_entity.pdbx_description
1 polymer ?
#
loop_
_entity_poly.entity_id
_entity_poly.type
_entity_poly.pdbx_seq_one_letter_code
_entity_poly.pdbx_strand_id
1 'polypeptide(L)' 'SVKKTGRLLIAHEAPLTSGFGAEIAASIQHDCFLNLEAPIERVTGFDTPFPHMFEPFYMPDKWRCFEAVKKLVNY' A
#
# COMPACT_ATOMS: atom_id res chain seq x y z
N SER A 1 4.44 10.95 -11.30
CA SER A 1 5.00 9.62 -11.01
C SER A 1 4.09 8.52 -11.56
N VAL A 2 2.89 8.32 -10.99
CA VAL A 2 1.94 7.25 -11.37
C VAL A 2 1.57 7.27 -12.86
N LYS A 3 1.27 8.44 -13.44
CA LYS A 3 1.00 8.55 -14.89
C LYS A 3 2.12 8.01 -15.79
N LYS A 4 3.36 7.98 -15.30
CA LYS A 4 4.53 7.44 -16.01
C LYS A 4 4.75 5.95 -15.73
N THR A 5 4.53 5.50 -14.49
CA THR A 5 4.84 4.13 -14.06
C THR A 5 3.67 3.15 -14.21
N GLY A 6 2.45 3.67 -14.31
CA GLY A 6 1.21 2.90 -14.39
C GLY A 6 0.84 2.11 -13.13
N ARG A 7 1.66 2.16 -12.08
CA ARG A 7 1.50 1.37 -10.85
C ARG A 7 1.84 2.21 -9.63
N LEU A 8 1.17 1.93 -8.51
CA LEU A 8 1.37 2.59 -7.23
C LEU A 8 1.31 1.58 -6.08
N LEU A 9 2.30 1.65 -5.19
CA LEU A 9 2.30 1.01 -3.87
C LEU A 9 2.44 2.08 -2.80
N ILE A 10 1.57 2.05 -1.80
CA ILE A 10 1.60 2.96 -0.65
C ILE A 10 1.99 2.15 0.59
N ALA A 11 2.94 2.64 1.38
CA ALA A 11 3.33 2.00 2.63
C ALA A 11 3.35 2.99 3.79
N HIS A 12 2.79 2.59 4.94
CA HIS A 12 2.81 3.37 6.19
C HIS A 12 2.56 2.49 7.42
N GLU A 13 3.09 2.87 8.58
CA GLU A 13 3.02 2.05 9.80
C GLU A 13 1.63 1.99 10.45
N ALA A 14 0.81 3.02 10.24
CA ALA A 14 -0.55 3.07 10.78
C ALA A 14 -1.44 1.93 10.24
N PRO A 15 -2.54 1.58 10.94
CA PRO A 15 -3.52 0.60 10.48
C PRO A 15 -4.05 0.85 9.06
N LEU A 16 -4.49 -0.23 8.40
CA LEU A 16 -4.96 -0.21 7.02
C LEU A 16 -6.26 0.58 6.87
N THR A 17 -7.21 0.29 7.76
CA THR A 17 -8.57 0.83 7.69
C THR A 17 -8.56 2.30 8.09
N SER A 18 -9.10 3.15 7.20
CA SER A 18 -9.15 4.61 7.37
C SER A 18 -7.79 5.29 7.59
N GLY A 19 -6.68 4.63 7.25
CA GLY A 19 -5.36 5.22 7.25
C GLY A 19 -5.17 6.22 6.10
N PHE A 20 -4.15 7.08 6.18
CA PHE A 20 -3.90 8.10 5.14
C PHE A 20 -3.64 7.51 3.76
N GLY A 21 -3.14 6.28 3.68
CA GLY A 21 -3.00 5.58 2.40
C GLY A 21 -4.33 5.33 1.67
N ALA A 22 -5.47 5.32 2.36
CA ALA A 22 -6.78 5.24 1.72
C ALA A 22 -7.11 6.52 0.95
N GLU A 23 -6.81 7.69 1.52
CA GLU A 23 -7.03 8.99 0.86
C GLU A 23 -6.15 9.10 -0.39
N ILE A 24 -4.85 8.80 -0.27
CA ILE A 24 -3.94 8.80 -1.42
C ILE A 24 -4.43 7.86 -2.52
N ALA A 25 -4.86 6.65 -2.17
CA ALA A 25 -5.36 5.69 -3.15
C ALA A 25 -6.61 6.21 -3.86
N ALA A 26 -7.57 6.79 -3.13
CA ALA A 26 -8.78 7.37 -3.70
C ALA A 26 -8.48 8.55 -4.62
N SER A 27 -7.63 9.50 -4.20
CA SER A 27 -7.25 10.65 -5.03
C SER A 27 -6.53 10.22 -6.32
N ILE A 28 -5.60 9.27 -6.23
CA ILE A 28 -4.86 8.79 -7.41
C ILE A 28 -5.76 7.99 -8.34
N GLN A 29 -6.66 7.16 -7.81
CA GLN A 29 -7.63 6.44 -8.63
C GLN A 29 -8.48 7.40 -9.44
N HIS A 30 -8.92 8.52 -8.83
CA HIS A 30 -9.68 9.55 -9.51
C HIS A 30 -8.85 10.25 -10.62
N ASP A 31 -7.65 10.70 -10.30
CA ASP A 31 -6.84 11.54 -11.20
C ASP A 31 -6.06 10.77 -12.28
N CYS A 32 -5.85 9.47 -12.07
CA CYS A 32 -5.01 8.61 -12.90
C CYS A 32 -5.73 7.33 -13.36
N PHE A 33 -7.06 7.28 -13.33
CA PHE A 33 -7.86 6.08 -13.66
C PHE A 33 -7.40 5.37 -14.94
N LEU A 34 -7.23 6.12 -16.04
CA LEU A 34 -6.84 5.58 -17.34
C LEU A 34 -5.37 5.21 -17.46
N ASN A 35 -4.54 5.61 -16.49
CA ASN A 35 -3.10 5.32 -16.51
C ASN A 35 -2.75 4.08 -15.67
N LEU A 36 -3.68 3.55 -14.86
CA LEU A 36 -3.39 2.45 -13.95
C LEU A 36 -3.42 1.11 -14.69
N GLU A 37 -2.29 0.41 -14.65
CA GLU A 37 -2.10 -0.93 -15.24
C GLU A 37 -2.40 -2.05 -14.22
N ALA A 38 -2.46 -1.72 -12.93
CA ALA A 38 -2.73 -2.64 -11.83
C ALA A 38 -3.48 -1.90 -10.71
N PRO A 39 -4.22 -2.62 -9.83
CA PRO A 39 -4.87 -2.01 -8.67
C PRO A 39 -3.82 -1.37 -7.75
N ILE A 40 -4.19 -0.26 -7.10
CA ILE A 40 -3.32 0.40 -6.13
C ILE A 40 -3.16 -0.51 -4.89
N GLU A 41 -1.94 -0.90 -4.57
CA GLU A 41 -1.64 -1.73 -3.40
C GLU A 41 -1.28 -0.87 -2.18
N ARG A 42 -1.66 -1.34 -0.99
CA ARG A 42 -1.37 -0.68 0.30
C ARG A 42 -0.76 -1.68 1.27
N VAL A 43 0.46 -1.41 1.72
CA VAL A 43 1.20 -2.23 2.70
C VAL A 43 1.30 -1.46 4.00
N THR A 44 0.48 -1.82 4.98
CA THR A 44 0.32 -1.04 6.21
C THR A 44 0.47 -1.87 7.48
N GLY A 45 0.41 -1.23 8.64
CA GLY A 45 0.10 -1.93 9.88
C GLY A 45 -1.25 -2.64 9.79
N PHE A 46 -1.45 -3.67 10.61
CA PHE A 46 -2.72 -4.37 10.70
C PHE A 46 -3.75 -3.57 11.49
N ASP A 47 -5.03 -3.90 11.31
CA ASP A 47 -6.15 -3.34 12.07
C ASP A 47 -6.25 -3.93 13.48
N THR A 48 -5.17 -3.74 14.23
CA THR A 48 -5.02 -4.11 15.64
C THR A 48 -4.33 -2.98 16.38
N PRO A 49 -4.50 -2.86 17.70
CA PRO A 49 -3.60 -2.05 18.52
C PRO A 49 -2.14 -2.47 18.28
N PHE A 50 -1.20 -1.53 18.41
CA PHE A 50 0.21 -1.79 18.20
C PHE A 50 0.74 -2.77 19.27
N PRO A 51 1.26 -3.95 18.89
CA PRO A 51 1.70 -4.94 19.85
C PRO A 51 3.16 -4.72 20.28
N HIS A 52 3.46 -4.98 21.56
CA HIS A 52 4.84 -4.91 22.07
C HIS A 52 5.72 -6.06 21.56
N MET A 53 5.43 -7.31 21.95
CA MET A 53 6.25 -8.48 21.58
C MET A 53 6.13 -8.85 20.10
N PHE A 54 5.03 -8.46 19.44
CA PHE A 54 4.75 -8.83 18.05
C PHE A 54 5.05 -7.70 17.05
N GLU A 55 5.72 -6.63 17.47
CA GLU A 55 6.15 -5.53 16.59
C GLU A 55 6.82 -6.03 15.30
N PRO A 56 7.75 -7.01 15.33
CA PRO A 56 8.40 -7.50 14.10
C PRO A 56 7.43 -8.12 13.08
N PHE A 57 6.29 -8.64 13.55
CA PHE A 57 5.26 -9.23 12.68
C PHE A 57 4.24 -8.18 12.24
N TYR A 58 4.02 -7.13 13.04
CA TYR A 58 3.05 -6.08 12.78
C TYR A 58 3.51 -5.11 11.68
N MET A 59 4.80 -4.77 11.70
CA MET A 59 5.34 -3.70 10.86
C MET A 59 5.23 -4.01 9.36
N PRO A 60 4.95 -3.01 8.50
CA PRO A 60 5.00 -3.13 7.05
C PRO A 60 6.47 -3.20 6.59
N ASP A 61 7.11 -4.33 6.85
CA ASP A 61 8.53 -4.52 6.60
C ASP A 61 8.86 -4.57 5.08
N LYS A 62 10.17 -4.62 4.79
CA LYS A 62 10.67 -4.69 3.41
C LYS A 62 10.19 -5.93 2.66
N TRP A 63 9.93 -7.04 3.35
CA TRP A 63 9.51 -8.29 2.73
C TRP A 63 8.04 -8.24 2.31
N ARG A 64 7.18 -7.69 3.17
CA ARG A 64 5.77 -7.40 2.84
C ARG A 64 5.66 -6.39 1.69
N CYS A 65 6.48 -5.34 1.73
CA CYS A 65 6.57 -4.38 0.62
C CYS A 65 7.02 -5.06 -0.68
N PHE A 66 8.06 -5.90 -0.63
CA PHE A 66 8.59 -6.60 -1.80
C PHE A 66 7.57 -7.57 -2.39
N GLU A 67 6.85 -8.33 -1.56
CA GLU A 67 5.80 -9.23 -2.03
C GLU A 67 4.68 -8.49 -2.75
N ALA A 68 4.24 -7.35 -2.20
CA ALA A 68 3.23 -6.51 -2.83
C ALA A 68 3.73 -5.88 -4.15
N VAL A 69 5.00 -5.47 -4.23
CA VAL A 69 5.60 -5.03 -5.50
C VAL A 69 5.58 -6.17 -6.54
N LYS A 70 5.93 -7.40 -6.15
CA LYS A 70 5.86 -8.55 -7.08
C LYS A 70 4.44 -8.81 -7.57
N LYS A 71 3.43 -8.66 -6.72
CA LYS A 71 2.01 -8.76 -7.10
C LYS A 71 1.64 -7.68 -8.11
N LEU A 72 2.02 -6.43 -7.88
CA LEU A 72 1.78 -5.31 -8.82
C LEU A 72 2.43 -5.49 -10.19
N VAL A 73 3.64 -6.05 -10.24
CA VAL A 73 4.38 -6.24 -11.49
C VAL A 73 3.77 -7.38 -12.32
N ASN A 74 3.15 -8.37 -11.68
CA ASN A 74 2.61 -9.57 -12.31
C ASN A 74 1.08 -9.57 -12.46
N TYR A 75 0.41 -8.43 -12.20
CA TYR A 75 -1.04 -8.28 -12.39
C TYR A 75 -1.37 -8.25 -13.89
#